data_AF-A0A0J6BWJ8-F1
#
_entry.id   AF-A0A0J6BWJ8-F1
#
_cell.length_a   1.000
_cell.length_b   1.000
_cell.length_c   1.000
_cell.angle_alpha   90.00
_cell.angle_beta   90.00
_cell.angle_gamma   90.00
#
_symmetry.space_group_name_H-M   'P 1'
#
loop_
_entity.id
_entity.type
_entity.pdbx_description
1 polymer ?
#
loop_
_entity_poly.entity_id
_entity_poly.type
_entity_poly.pdbx_seq_one_letter_code
_entity_poly.pdbx_strand_id
1 'polypeptide(L)'
;MASRSPWYYIIHWLRLYFGAHLLFSGIRYAATGYVPEIPGIGGEWVQANANIYLYQMIKYLEIMTGAMIFFNRLPLLGLILEFPATINIFWLNTFIVATPRQLFTGPQELFMNGVLLLAYSGWMFAAVKPRLEPLWLWDGAKAYQPGIGRRMTD
;
A
#
# COMPACT_ATOMS: atom_id res chain seq x y z
N MET A 1 0.13 -30.39 -6.54
CA MET A 1 0.45 -28.96 -6.38
C MET A 1 0.31 -28.13 -7.67
N ALA A 2 0.08 -28.73 -8.86
CA ALA A 2 0.09 -28.05 -10.16
C ALA A 2 -1.21 -27.32 -10.59
N SER A 3 -2.17 -27.06 -9.69
CA SER A 3 -3.51 -26.55 -10.07
C SER A 3 -3.76 -25.06 -9.80
N ARG A 4 -2.74 -24.27 -9.43
CA ARG A 4 -2.91 -22.84 -9.17
C ARG A 4 -2.58 -22.00 -10.41
N SER A 5 -3.46 -21.05 -10.73
CA SER A 5 -3.27 -20.06 -11.80
C SER A 5 -1.89 -19.39 -11.67
N PRO A 6 -1.15 -19.13 -12.77
CA PRO A 6 0.13 -18.42 -12.74
C PRO A 6 0.07 -17.09 -11.96
N TRP A 7 -1.08 -16.41 -12.01
CA TRP A 7 -1.36 -15.20 -11.24
C TRP A 7 -1.19 -15.36 -9.74
N TYR A 8 -1.50 -16.54 -9.21
CA TYR A 8 -1.28 -16.85 -7.79
C TYR A 8 0.19 -16.64 -7.44
N TYR A 9 1.11 -17.21 -8.21
CA TYR A 9 2.55 -17.13 -7.94
C TYR A 9 3.08 -15.72 -8.13
N ILE A 10 2.63 -15.01 -9.17
CA ILE A 10 3.03 -13.62 -9.45
C ILE A 10 2.64 -12.71 -8.29
N ILE A 11 1.38 -12.75 -7.85
CA ILE A 11 0.89 -11.91 -6.74
C ILE A 11 1.60 -12.27 -5.43
N HIS A 12 1.85 -13.56 -5.17
CA HIS A 12 2.56 -13.98 -3.96
C HIS A 12 4.01 -13.50 -3.96
N TRP A 13 4.68 -13.55 -5.11
CA TRP A 13 6.02 -13.02 -5.26
C TRP A 13 6.05 -11.51 -5.05
N LEU A 14 5.16 -10.76 -5.71
CA LEU A 14 5.06 -9.31 -5.56
C LEU A 14 4.81 -8.91 -4.10
N ARG A 15 3.92 -9.64 -3.41
CA ARG A 15 3.65 -9.42 -1.98
C ARG A 15 4.90 -9.62 -1.13
N LEU A 16 5.58 -10.75 -1.32
CA LEU A 16 6.78 -11.07 -0.53
C LEU A 16 7.89 -10.06 -0.81
N TYR A 17 8.11 -9.71 -2.08
CA TYR A 17 9.08 -8.70 -2.48
C TYR A 17 8.76 -7.35 -1.85
N PHE A 18 7.53 -6.84 -2.03
CA PHE A 18 7.14 -5.52 -1.54
C PHE A 18 7.13 -5.46 0.00
N GLY A 19 6.59 -6.48 0.66
CA GLY A 19 6.63 -6.57 2.13
C GLY A 19 8.06 -6.64 2.68
N ALA A 20 8.96 -7.40 2.04
CA ALA A 20 10.36 -7.46 2.42
C ALA A 20 11.10 -6.13 2.16
N HIS A 21 10.78 -5.44 1.05
CA HIS A 21 11.34 -4.13 0.71
C HIS A 21 10.99 -3.08 1.78
N LEU A 22 9.73 -3.00 2.20
CA LEU A 22 9.28 -2.11 3.27
C LEU A 22 9.95 -2.45 4.62
N LEU A 23 9.99 -3.74 4.98
CA LEU A 23 10.69 -4.20 6.19
C LEU A 23 12.17 -3.83 6.16
N PHE A 24 12.85 -4.06 5.04
CA PHE A 24 14.26 -3.72 4.91
C PHE A 24 14.49 -2.21 5.05
N SER A 25 13.68 -1.39 4.36
CA SER A 25 13.75 0.07 4.44
C SER A 25 13.53 0.57 5.87
N GLY A 26 12.44 0.15 6.51
CA GLY A 26 12.08 0.58 7.86
C GLY A 26 13.04 0.07 8.93
N ILE A 27 13.41 -1.22 8.91
CA ILE A 27 14.34 -1.81 9.88
C ILE A 27 15.73 -1.18 9.75
N ARG A 28 16.21 -0.95 8.52
CA ARG A 28 17.49 -0.28 8.29
C ARG A 28 17.49 1.11 8.91
N TYR A 29 16.41 1.88 8.73
CA TYR A 29 16.27 3.17 9.38
C TYR A 29 16.27 3.04 10.91
N ALA A 30 15.45 2.15 11.48
CA ALA A 30 15.35 1.97 12.93
C ALA A 30 16.68 1.52 13.58
N ALA A 31 17.46 0.70 12.88
CA ALA A 31 18.72 0.16 13.40
C ALA A 31 19.92 1.11 13.22
N THR A 32 19.94 1.91 12.15
CA THR A 32 21.16 2.68 11.76
C THR A 32 20.93 4.17 11.59
N GLY A 33 19.68 4.64 11.62
CA GLY A 33 19.32 6.02 11.28
C GLY A 33 19.55 6.36 9.81
N TYR A 34 19.82 5.37 8.94
CA TYR A 34 20.16 5.61 7.54
C TYR A 34 19.01 6.28 6.78
N VAL A 35 19.28 7.46 6.23
CA VAL A 35 18.43 8.17 5.27
C VAL A 35 19.16 8.21 3.93
N PRO A 36 18.53 7.78 2.82
CA PRO A 36 19.15 7.89 1.51
C PRO A 36 19.35 9.35 1.12
N GLU A 37 20.51 9.66 0.55
CA GLU A 37 20.78 10.98 -0.01
C GLU A 37 19.88 11.22 -1.23
N ILE A 38 19.11 12.31 -1.20
CA ILE A 38 18.21 12.73 -2.28
C ILE A 38 18.64 14.16 -2.65
N PRO A 39 19.00 14.41 -3.92
CA PRO A 39 19.48 15.73 -4.32
C PRO A 39 18.36 16.78 -4.38
N GLY A 40 18.74 18.03 -4.20
CA GLY A 40 17.88 19.20 -4.40
C GLY A 40 16.66 19.24 -3.48
N ILE A 41 15.55 19.76 -4.00
CA ILE A 41 14.29 19.99 -3.27
C ILE A 41 13.76 18.69 -2.63
N GLY A 42 14.02 17.53 -3.23
CA GLY A 42 13.62 16.24 -2.65
C GLY A 42 14.33 15.91 -1.33
N GLY A 43 15.62 16.27 -1.22
CA GLY A 43 16.36 16.14 0.03
C GLY A 43 15.86 17.10 1.10
N GLU A 44 15.63 18.36 0.73
CA GLU A 44 15.08 19.39 1.64
C GLU A 44 13.69 19.00 2.16
N TRP A 45 12.83 18.45 1.29
CA TRP A 45 11.54 17.90 1.67
C TRP A 45 11.67 16.78 2.70
N VAL A 46 12.54 15.80 2.46
CA VAL A 46 12.76 14.69 3.40
C VAL A 46 13.32 15.19 4.72
N GLN A 47 14.25 16.16 4.70
CA GLN A 47 14.80 16.77 5.90
C GLN A 47 13.73 17.54 6.69
N ALA A 48 12.88 18.31 6.02
CA ALA A 48 11.77 19.01 6.66
C ALA A 48 10.81 18.04 7.36
N ASN A 49 10.47 16.92 6.70
CA ASN A 49 9.65 15.86 7.29
C ASN A 49 10.34 15.19 8.49
N ALA A 50 11.66 15.00 8.44
CA ALA A 50 12.43 14.44 9.55
C ALA A 50 12.45 15.39 10.76
N ASN A 51 12.50 16.71 10.54
CA ASN A 51 12.48 17.71 11.61
C ASN A 51 11.17 17.74 12.39
N ILE A 52 10.05 17.36 11.76
CA ILE A 52 8.72 17.27 12.40
C ILE A 52 8.34 15.83 12.80
N TYR A 53 9.30 14.90 12.80
CA TYR A 53 9.10 13.49 13.12
C TYR A 53 8.20 12.68 12.16
N LEU A 54 7.76 13.28 11.05
CA LEU A 54 6.91 12.60 10.07
C LEU A 54 7.67 11.50 9.33
N TYR A 55 8.95 11.71 9.00
CA TYR A 55 9.78 10.69 8.35
C TYR A 55 9.95 9.44 9.24
N GLN A 56 10.23 9.65 10.52
CA GLN A 56 10.38 8.62 11.55
C GLN A 56 9.08 7.80 11.63
N MET A 57 7.95 8.48 11.73
CA MET A 57 6.64 7.85 11.80
C MET A 57 6.37 6.98 10.56
N ILE A 58 6.66 7.49 9.36
CA ILE A 58 6.52 6.72 8.12
C ILE A 58 7.41 5.47 8.15
N LYS A 59 8.67 5.56 8.63
CA LYS A 59 9.56 4.39 8.70
C LYS A 59 9.07 3.33 9.67
N TYR A 60 8.50 3.70 10.81
CA TYR A 60 7.86 2.74 11.70
C TYR A 60 6.58 2.16 11.10
N LEU A 61 5.82 2.97 10.35
CA LEU A 61 4.67 2.50 9.59
C LEU A 61 5.09 1.46 8.55
N GLU A 62 6.17 1.70 7.79
CA GLU A 62 6.74 0.76 6.80
C GLU A 62 7.11 -0.60 7.44
N ILE A 63 7.63 -0.60 8.68
CA ILE A 63 7.90 -1.86 9.40
C ILE A 63 6.59 -2.59 9.67
N MET A 64 5.58 -1.89 10.18
CA MET A 64 4.29 -2.48 10.51
C MET A 64 3.54 -2.98 9.26
N THR A 65 3.41 -2.14 8.23
CA THR A 65 2.75 -2.47 6.96
C THR A 65 3.53 -3.55 6.23
N GLY A 66 4.87 -3.46 6.21
CA GLY A 66 5.76 -4.48 5.69
C GLY A 66 5.56 -5.84 6.36
N ALA A 67 5.43 -5.89 7.69
CA ALA A 67 5.13 -7.12 8.42
C ALA A 67 3.74 -7.68 8.07
N MET A 68 2.72 -6.82 8.01
CA MET A 68 1.35 -7.21 7.62
C MET A 68 1.33 -7.85 6.22
N ILE A 69 2.00 -7.21 5.27
CA ILE A 69 2.09 -7.66 3.87
C ILE A 69 2.92 -8.94 3.78
N PHE A 70 4.11 -8.99 4.39
CA PHE A 70 5.06 -10.09 4.29
C PHE A 70 4.55 -11.38 4.96
N PHE A 71 4.01 -11.29 6.18
CA PHE A 71 3.46 -12.43 6.92
C PHE A 71 2.02 -12.77 6.54
N ASN A 72 1.44 -12.06 5.56
CA ASN A 72 0.05 -12.24 5.11
C ASN A 72 -0.97 -12.04 6.25
N ARG A 73 -0.71 -11.08 7.15
CA ARG A 73 -1.58 -10.72 8.28
C ARG A 73 -2.16 -9.34 8.02
N LEU A 74 -3.43 -9.28 7.62
CA LEU A 74 -4.10 -8.03 7.21
C LEU A 74 -3.41 -7.31 6.03
N PRO A 75 -3.04 -8.02 4.93
CA PRO A 75 -2.29 -7.42 3.83
C PRO A 75 -3.00 -6.22 3.19
N LEU A 76 -4.32 -6.28 3.06
CA LEU A 76 -5.13 -5.19 2.51
C LEU A 76 -5.01 -3.91 3.36
N LEU A 77 -5.06 -4.04 4.70
CA LEU A 77 -4.89 -2.89 5.60
C LEU A 77 -3.47 -2.32 5.47
N GLY A 78 -2.44 -3.19 5.46
CA GLY A 78 -1.06 -2.77 5.26
C GLY A 78 -0.87 -1.98 3.96
N LEU A 79 -1.45 -2.46 2.86
CA LEU A 79 -1.40 -1.79 1.56
C LEU A 79 -2.10 -0.42 1.57
N ILE A 80 -3.28 -0.32 2.19
CA ILE A 80 -4.04 0.95 2.32
C ILE A 80 -3.24 1.98 3.13
N LEU A 81 -2.65 1.56 4.25
CA LEU A 81 -1.87 2.45 5.12
C LEU A 81 -0.58 2.91 4.45
N GLU A 82 0.03 2.06 3.63
CA GLU A 82 1.26 2.36 2.88
C GLU A 82 0.99 3.22 1.63
N PHE A 83 -0.23 3.22 1.11
CA PHE A 83 -0.57 3.87 -0.15
C PHE A 83 -0.22 5.38 -0.20
N PRO A 84 -0.52 6.21 0.83
CA PRO A 84 -0.12 7.61 0.84
C PRO A 84 1.41 7.81 0.75
N ALA A 85 2.19 6.94 1.39
CA ALA A 85 3.65 6.99 1.30
C ALA A 85 4.12 6.68 -0.13
N THR A 86 3.57 5.65 -0.78
CA THR A 86 3.92 5.33 -2.17
C THR A 86 3.54 6.41 -3.17
N ILE A 87 2.44 7.15 -2.94
CA ILE A 87 2.09 8.33 -3.76
C ILE A 87 3.14 9.42 -3.57
N ASN A 88 3.53 9.70 -2.33
CA ASN A 88 4.53 10.74 -2.03
C ASN A 88 5.87 10.40 -2.70
N ILE A 89 6.32 9.15 -2.54
CA ILE A 89 7.55 8.64 -3.14
C ILE A 89 7.47 8.71 -4.67
N PHE A 90 6.38 8.25 -5.28
CA PHE A 90 6.17 8.37 -6.72
C PHE A 90 6.26 9.81 -7.21
N TRP A 91 5.54 10.73 -6.55
CA TRP A 91 5.53 12.12 -6.95
C TRP A 91 6.91 12.76 -6.85
N LEU A 92 7.55 12.61 -5.68
CA LEU A 92 8.85 13.21 -5.41
C LEU A 92 9.92 12.64 -6.35
N ASN A 93 9.96 11.33 -6.52
CA ASN A 93 11.00 10.66 -7.29
C ASN A 93 10.83 10.85 -8.80
N THR A 94 9.58 10.87 -9.29
CA THR A 94 9.30 10.92 -10.73
C THR A 94 9.29 12.36 -11.26
N PHE A 95 8.66 13.30 -10.56
CA PHE A 95 8.42 14.64 -11.08
C PHE A 95 9.35 15.71 -10.51
N ILE A 96 9.86 15.52 -9.29
CA ILE A 96 10.68 16.54 -8.62
C ILE A 96 12.17 16.23 -8.74
N VAL A 97 12.57 15.01 -8.38
CA VAL A 97 13.99 14.63 -8.32
C VAL A 97 14.50 14.10 -9.67
N ALA A 98 13.73 13.22 -10.31
CA ALA A 98 13.98 12.70 -11.66
C ALA A 98 15.41 12.17 -11.95
N THR A 99 16.14 11.70 -10.94
CA THR A 99 17.42 11.02 -11.14
C THR A 99 17.21 9.55 -11.51
N PRO A 100 18.14 8.88 -12.22
CA PRO A 100 17.91 7.53 -12.76
C PRO A 100 17.44 6.50 -11.72
N ARG A 101 18.01 6.53 -10.51
CA ARG A 101 17.58 5.68 -9.40
C ARG A 101 16.14 5.99 -8.98
N GLN A 102 15.80 7.27 -8.88
CA GLN A 102 14.49 7.70 -8.37
C GLN A 102 13.38 7.49 -9.41
N LEU A 103 13.69 7.70 -10.70
CA LEU A 103 12.79 7.35 -11.81
C LEU A 103 12.43 5.87 -11.86
N PHE A 104 13.24 4.99 -11.27
CA PHE A 104 12.91 3.58 -11.12
C PHE A 104 12.10 3.32 -9.85
N THR A 105 12.57 3.78 -8.69
CA THR A 105 11.94 3.48 -7.39
C THR A 105 10.54 4.06 -7.23
N GLY A 106 10.30 5.30 -7.69
CA GLY A 106 9.01 5.97 -7.58
C GLY A 106 7.88 5.19 -8.25
N PRO A 107 7.94 4.95 -9.57
CA PRO A 107 6.94 4.16 -10.28
C PRO A 107 6.84 2.72 -9.78
N GLN A 108 7.96 2.11 -9.40
CA GLN A 108 7.99 0.74 -8.90
C GLN A 108 7.16 0.59 -7.62
N GLU A 109 7.33 1.47 -6.63
CA GLU A 109 6.63 1.34 -5.34
C GLU A 109 5.13 1.55 -5.49
N LEU A 110 4.71 2.58 -6.24
CA LEU A 110 3.30 2.81 -6.53
C LEU A 110 2.68 1.67 -7.34
N PHE A 111 3.41 1.13 -8.32
CA PHE A 111 2.97 -0.02 -9.10
C PHE A 111 2.75 -1.25 -8.22
N MET A 112 3.71 -1.58 -7.36
CA MET A 112 3.62 -2.74 -6.47
C MET A 112 2.46 -2.60 -5.49
N ASN A 113 2.33 -1.45 -4.83
CA ASN A 113 1.22 -1.20 -3.93
C ASN A 113 -0.12 -1.25 -4.67
N GLY A 114 -0.25 -0.60 -5.82
CA GLY A 114 -1.48 -0.55 -6.62
C GLY A 114 -1.93 -1.92 -7.14
N VAL A 115 -1.02 -2.72 -7.71
CA VAL A 115 -1.34 -4.07 -8.20
C VAL A 115 -1.77 -4.98 -7.04
N LEU A 116 -1.08 -4.90 -5.90
CA LEU A 116 -1.44 -5.67 -4.72
C LEU A 116 -2.77 -5.20 -4.13
N LEU A 117 -3.05 -3.90 -4.07
CA LEU A 117 -4.36 -3.38 -3.66
C LEU A 117 -5.47 -3.98 -4.51
N LEU A 118 -5.32 -3.98 -5.84
CA LEU A 118 -6.30 -4.58 -6.75
C LEU A 118 -6.43 -6.09 -6.53
N ALA A 119 -5.32 -6.80 -6.32
CA ALA A 119 -5.34 -8.25 -6.08
C ALA A 119 -6.01 -8.64 -4.76
N TYR A 120 -5.87 -7.80 -3.72
CA TYR A 120 -6.42 -8.05 -2.38
C TYR A 120 -7.79 -7.39 -2.14
N SER A 121 -8.24 -6.48 -3.02
CA SER A 121 -9.52 -5.77 -2.90
C SER A 121 -10.74 -6.57 -3.37
N GLY A 122 -10.58 -7.81 -3.84
CA GLY A 122 -11.73 -8.66 -4.21
C GLY A 122 -12.76 -8.80 -3.08
N TRP A 123 -12.31 -8.76 -1.82
CA TRP A 123 -13.18 -8.75 -0.64
C TRP A 123 -13.96 -7.44 -0.45
N MET A 124 -13.49 -6.34 -1.03
CA MET A 124 -14.14 -5.02 -1.02
C MET A 124 -15.14 -4.84 -2.17
N PHE A 125 -15.37 -5.86 -3.02
CA PHE A 125 -16.31 -5.75 -4.14
C PHE A 125 -17.71 -5.28 -3.70
N ALA A 126 -18.14 -5.66 -2.49
CA ALA A 126 -19.40 -5.19 -1.90
C ALA A 126 -19.45 -3.67 -1.65
N ALA A 127 -18.30 -3.02 -1.41
CA ALA A 127 -18.18 -1.58 -1.16
C ALA A 127 -18.18 -0.74 -2.45
N VAL A 128 -17.80 -1.33 -3.59
CA VAL A 128 -17.77 -0.65 -4.90
C VAL A 128 -19.12 -0.77 -5.63
N LYS A 129 -19.99 -1.68 -5.21
CA LYS A 129 -21.32 -1.83 -5.79
C LYS A 129 -22.15 -0.57 -5.49
N PRO A 130 -22.62 0.18 -6.50
CA PRO A 130 -23.47 1.34 -6.25
C PRO A 130 -24.76 0.87 -5.58
N ARG A 131 -25.00 1.31 -4.34
CA ARG A 131 -26.23 1.04 -3.59
C ARG A 131 -26.95 2.36 -3.37
N LEU A 132 -28.26 2.35 -3.63
CA LEU A 132 -29.11 3.54 -3.51
C LEU A 132 -29.43 3.88 -2.04
N GLU A 133 -29.30 2.92 -1.13
CA GLU A 133 -29.62 3.07 0.29
C GLU A 133 -28.35 2.98 1.15
N PRO A 134 -28.12 3.93 2.07
CA PRO A 134 -26.99 3.87 2.99
C PRO A 134 -27.17 2.72 3.98
N LEU A 135 -26.12 1.91 4.16
CA LEU A 135 -26.09 0.88 5.20
C LEU A 135 -25.15 1.34 6.31
N TRP A 136 -25.65 1.38 7.55
CA TRP A 136 -24.83 1.70 8.71
C TRP A 136 -23.72 0.67 8.92
N LEU A 137 -22.55 1.10 9.41
CA LEU A 137 -21.39 0.24 9.63
C LEU A 137 -21.71 -0.97 10.53
N TRP A 138 -22.53 -0.76 11.57
CA TRP A 138 -22.98 -1.78 12.52
C TRP A 138 -23.88 -2.85 11.88
N ASP A 139 -24.57 -2.49 10.81
CA ASP A 139 -25.44 -3.37 10.03
C ASP A 139 -24.68 -4.08 8.88
N GLY A 140 -23.35 -3.98 8.84
CA GLY A 140 -22.52 -4.48 7.75
C GLY A 140 -22.70 -5.97 7.43
N ALA A 141 -23.16 -6.79 8.38
CA ALA A 141 -23.51 -8.19 8.15
C ALA A 141 -24.63 -8.36 7.09
N LYS A 142 -25.57 -7.40 7.03
CA LYS A 142 -26.62 -7.35 6.01
C LYS A 142 -26.02 -7.17 4.60
N ALA A 143 -24.85 -6.54 4.47
CA ALA A 143 -24.21 -6.31 3.17
C ALA A 143 -23.91 -7.58 2.36
N TYR A 144 -23.78 -8.72 3.05
CA TYR A 144 -23.48 -10.05 2.49
C TYR A 144 -24.72 -10.92 2.26
N GLN A 145 -25.92 -10.44 2.63
CA GLN A 145 -27.15 -11.20 2.43
C GLN A 145 -27.59 -11.14 0.95
N PRO A 146 -27.97 -12.28 0.35
CA PRO A 146 -28.52 -12.30 -1.00
C PRO A 146 -29.85 -11.53 -1.05
N GLY A 147 -29.99 -10.62 -2.03
CA GLY A 147 -31.22 -9.83 -2.25
C GLY A 147 -31.20 -8.41 -1.70
N ILE A 148 -30.22 -8.01 -0.89
CA ILE A 148 -30.10 -6.62 -0.44
C ILE A 148 -29.76 -5.69 -1.62
N GLY A 149 -30.60 -4.68 -1.83
CA GLY A 149 -30.50 -3.72 -2.93
C GLY A 149 -31.16 -4.17 -4.24
N ARG A 150 -31.89 -5.30 -4.28
CA ARG A 150 -32.88 -5.53 -5.33
C ARG A 150 -34.00 -4.50 -5.12
N ARG A 151 -34.31 -3.69 -6.15
CA ARG A 151 -35.48 -2.81 -6.12
C ARG A 151 -36.71 -3.64 -5.78
N MET A 152 -37.61 -3.09 -4.95
CA MET A 152 -38.93 -3.64 -4.63
C MET A 152 -39.88 -3.60 -5.84
N THR A 153 -39.46 -4.14 -6.98
CA THR A 153 -40.26 -4.24 -8.19
C THR A 153 -39.92 -5.57 -8.87
N ASP A 154 -40.25 -6.66 -8.20
CA ASP A 154 -40.60 -7.96 -8.78
C ASP A 154 -41.78 -8.50 -7.98
#